data_AF-A0A6M3L5F8-F1
#
_entry.id   AF-A0A6M3L5F8-F1
#
_cell.length_a   1.000
_cell.length_b   1.000
_cell.length_c   1.000
_cell.angle_alpha   90.00
_cell.angle_beta   90.00
_cell.angle_gamma   90.00
#
_symmetry.space_group_name_H-M   'P 1'
#
loop_
_entity.id
_entity.type
_entity.pdbx_description
1 polymer ?
#
loop_
_entity_poly.entity_id
_entity_poly.type
_entity_poly.pdbx_seq_one_letter_code
_entity_poly.pdbx_strand_id
1 'polypeptide(L)' 'MDKFKSRKFWVAGVTAVVMVVNVFLDNPLDLNQVLGIVIPVAAYVLGQSWVDAKK' A
#
# COMPACT_ATOMS: atom_id res chain seq x y z
N MET A 1 16.60 -6.42 11.05
CA MET A 1 16.32 -5.39 10.02
C MET A 1 15.38 -4.37 10.62
N ASP A 2 15.77 -3.10 10.68
CA ASP A 2 14.89 -2.01 11.15
C ASP A 2 13.63 -1.97 10.27
N LYS A 3 12.47 -2.36 10.82
CA LYS A 3 11.19 -2.36 10.09
C LYS A 3 10.88 -0.97 9.51
N PHE A 4 11.32 0.08 10.21
CA PHE A 4 11.23 1.48 9.79
C PHE A 4 12.09 1.86 8.58
N LYS A 5 13.00 1.00 8.10
CA LYS A 5 13.73 1.19 6.84
C LYS A 5 13.14 0.38 5.69
N SER A 6 12.09 -0.41 5.95
CA SER A 6 11.50 -1.31 4.95
C SER A 6 10.63 -0.52 3.98
N ARG A 7 11.01 -0.49 2.69
CA ARG A 7 10.24 0.19 1.64
C ARG A 7 8.82 -0.34 1.52
N LYS A 8 8.62 -1.66 1.65
CA LYS A 8 7.28 -2.28 1.66
C LYS A 8 6.40 -1.82 2.83
N PHE A 9 6.99 -1.58 4.01
CA PHE A 9 6.27 -1.05 5.16
C PHE A 9 5.83 0.39 4.93
N TRP A 10 6.71 1.24 4.41
CA TRP A 10 6.38 2.63 4.08
C TRP A 10 5.36 2.75 2.95
N VAL A 11 5.50 1.94 1.89
CA VAL A 11 4.52 1.92 0.79
C VAL A 11 3.14 1.52 1.32
N ALA A 12 3.05 0.43 2.08
CA ALA A 12 1.78 0.02 2.68
C ALA A 12 1.21 1.08 3.64
N GLY A 13 2.06 1.67 4.48
CA GLY A 13 1.67 2.71 5.44
C GLY A 13 1.17 3.99 4.76
N VAL A 14 1.88 4.50 3.76
CA VAL A 14 1.46 5.69 2.99
C VAL A 14 0.16 5.41 2.25
N THR A 15 0.02 4.25 1.60
CA THR A 15 -1.23 3.87 0.94
C THR A 15 -2.40 3.80 1.94
N ALA A 16 -2.19 3.24 3.14
CA ALA A 16 -3.22 3.23 4.17
C ALA A 16 -3.63 4.65 4.60
N VAL A 17 -2.66 5.56 4.79
CA VAL A 17 -2.93 6.97 5.11
C VAL A 17 -3.73 7.65 3.99
N VAL A 18 -3.38 7.42 2.72
CA VAL A 18 -4.12 7.97 1.58
C VAL A 18 -5.58 7.48 1.57
N MET A 19 -5.82 6.20 1.84
CA MET A 19 -7.18 5.65 1.90
C MET A 19 -7.99 6.24 3.05
N VAL A 20 -7.36 6.45 4.22
CA VAL A 20 -8.00 7.13 5.35
C VAL A 20 -8.37 8.56 5.00
N VAL A 21 -7.47 9.31 4.38
CA VAL A 21 -7.73 10.68 3.90
C VAL A 21 -8.86 10.71 2.87
N ASN A 22 -8.92 9.73 1.96
CA ASN A 22 -10.02 9.62 1.00
C ASN A 22 -11.38 9.51 1.70
N VAL A 23 -11.49 8.68 2.73
CA VAL A 23 -12.73 8.55 3.51
C VAL A 23 -13.08 9.86 4.24
N PHE A 24 -12.09 10.55 4.81
CA PHE A 24 -12.30 11.84 5.49
C PHE A 24 -12.73 12.98 4.56
N LEU A 25 -12.41 12.88 3.27
CA LEU A 25 -12.79 13.88 2.25
C LEU A 25 -14.08 13.52 1.51
N ASP A 26 -14.90 12.62 2.07
CA ASP A 26 -16.16 12.14 1.49
C ASP A 26 -15.98 11.35 0.18
N ASN A 27 -14.90 10.56 0.12
CA ASN A 27 -14.55 9.66 -0.99
C ASN A 27 -14.44 10.37 -2.36
N PRO A 28 -13.50 11.33 -2.51
CA PRO A 28 -13.27 12.02 -3.78
C PRO A 28 -12.72 11.08 -4.86
N LEU A 29 -12.12 9.95 -4.48
CA LEU A 29 -11.68 8.91 -5.42
C LEU A 29 -12.80 7.90 -5.66
N ASP A 30 -13.07 7.63 -6.92
CA ASP A 30 -13.98 6.55 -7.32
C ASP A 30 -13.35 5.16 -7.07
N LEU A 31 -14.18 4.11 -7.15
CA LEU A 31 -13.73 2.74 -6.92
C LEU A 31 -12.60 2.31 -7.88
N ASN A 32 -12.64 2.73 -9.14
CA ASN A 32 -11.63 2.35 -10.12
C ASN A 32 -10.29 3.02 -9.81
N GLN A 33 -10.31 4.27 -9.34
CA GLN A 33 -9.12 5.01 -8.89
C GLN A 33 -8.52 4.38 -7.64
N VAL A 34 -9.36 4.02 -6.66
CA VAL A 34 -8.91 3.31 -5.44
C VAL A 34 -8.26 1.99 -5.81
N LEU A 35 -8.90 1.18 -6.65
CA LEU A 35 -8.36 -0.10 -7.12
C LEU A 35 -7.07 0.09 -7.92
N GLY A 36 -6.99 1.14 -8.74
CA GLY A 36 -5.78 1.51 -9.50
C GLY A 36 -4.57 1.81 -8.62
N ILE A 37 -4.79 2.24 -7.37
CA ILE A 37 -3.72 2.46 -6.37
C ILE A 37 -3.46 1.19 -5.57
N VAL A 38 -4.52 0.54 -5.06
CA VAL A 38 -4.40 -0.58 -4.12
C VAL A 38 -3.85 -1.84 -4.78
N ILE A 39 -4.24 -2.16 -6.01
CA ILE A 39 -3.81 -3.40 -6.68
C ILE A 39 -2.29 -3.43 -6.91
N PRO A 40 -1.64 -2.40 -7.50
CA PRO A 40 -0.18 -2.39 -7.66
C PRO A 40 0.57 -2.43 -6.34
N VAL A 41 0.06 -1.74 -5.31
CA VAL A 41 0.66 -1.72 -3.97
C VAL A 41 0.59 -3.11 -3.34
N ALA A 42 -0.56 -3.75 -3.37
CA ALA A 42 -0.74 -5.12 -2.87
C ALA A 42 0.19 -6.10 -3.61
N ALA A 43 0.26 -6.02 -4.94
CA ALA A 43 1.15 -6.85 -5.75
C ALA A 43 2.62 -6.65 -5.37
N TYR A 44 3.07 -5.40 -5.17
CA TYR A 44 4.43 -5.10 -4.73
C TYR A 44 4.73 -5.66 -3.34
N VAL A 45 3.86 -5.41 -2.36
CA VAL A 45 4.06 -5.84 -0.97
C VAL A 45 4.07 -7.36 -0.87
N LEU A 46 3.13 -8.03 -1.53
CA LEU A 46 3.05 -9.50 -1.54
C LEU A 46 4.24 -10.11 -2.29
N GLY A 47 4.60 -9.56 -3.46
CA GLY A 47 5.75 -10.03 -4.25
C GLY A 47 7.07 -9.89 -3.50
N GLN A 48 7.31 -8.74 -2.86
CA GLN A 48 8.50 -8.54 -2.01
C GLN A 48 8.48 -9.47 -0.79
N SER A 49 7.32 -9.67 -0.17
CA SER A 49 7.21 -10.58 0.98
C SER A 49 7.48 -12.03 0.59
N TRP A 50 7.09 -12.45 -0.62
CA TRP A 50 7.40 -13.77 -1.16
C TRP A 50 8.89 -13.95 -1.45
N VAL A 51 9.54 -12.97 -2.06
CA VAL A 51 10.99 -12.99 -2.31
C VAL A 51 11.76 -13.03 -0.98
N ASP A 52 11.35 -12.22 0.00
CA ASP A 52 11.95 -12.22 1.33
C ASP A 52 11.75 -13.55 2.07
N ALA A 53 10.63 -14.25 1.87
CA ALA A 53 10.37 -15.55 2.48
C ALA A 53 11.19 -16.69 1.87
N LYS A 54 11.69 -16.51 0.64
CA LYS A 54 12.56 -17.47 -0.06
C LYS A 54 14.05 -17.23 0.18
N LYS A 55 14.40 -16.16 0.90
CA LYS A 55 15.77 -15.76 1.20
C LYS A 55 16.13 -16.14 2.63
#